data_AF-A0A936V968-F1
#
_entry.id   AF-A0A936V968-F1
#
_cell.length_a   1.000
_cell.length_b   1.000
_cell.length_c   1.000
_cell.angle_alpha   90.00
_cell.angle_beta   90.00
_cell.angle_gamma   90.00
#
_symmetry.space_group_name_H-M   'P 1'
#
loop_
_entity.id
_entity.type
_entity.pdbx_description
1 polymer ?
#
loop_
_entity_poly.entity_id
_entity_poly.type
_entity_poly.pdbx_seq_one_letter_code
_entity_poly.pdbx_strand_id
1 'polypeptide(L)' 'MGFKDWFSRRKSEPSDRQRAIDLIAAIDKGGLPLNAARVNDIARGLGLEVSTRARVEDTIARIRRALDRQAF' A
#
# COMPACT_ATOMS: atom_id res chain seq x y z
N MET A 1 -42.61 2.04 -9.81
CA MET A 1 -41.45 1.60 -10.63
C MET A 1 -40.21 2.33 -10.15
N GLY A 2 -39.34 1.63 -9.40
CA GLY A 2 -38.12 2.17 -8.81
C GLY A 2 -37.03 2.37 -9.86
N PHE A 3 -36.49 3.58 -9.91
CA PHE A 3 -35.34 3.90 -10.75
C PHE A 3 -34.13 4.13 -9.85
N LYS A 4 -33.19 3.18 -9.99
CA LYS A 4 -31.75 3.43 -9.89
C LYS A 4 -31.22 3.59 -8.47
N ASP A 5 -31.09 2.43 -7.81
CA ASP A 5 -29.92 2.12 -6.98
C ASP A 5 -28.65 2.44 -7.83
N TRP A 6 -28.27 3.71 -7.81
CA TRP A 6 -27.13 4.28 -8.52
C TRP A 6 -25.88 3.84 -7.77
N PHE A 7 -25.52 2.57 -7.98
CA PHE A 7 -24.16 2.04 -8.06
C PHE A 7 -23.10 2.62 -7.11
N SER A 8 -23.49 3.02 -5.91
CA SER A 8 -22.59 3.32 -4.81
C SER A 8 -22.16 2.00 -4.18
N ARG A 9 -21.62 1.12 -5.03
CA ARG A 9 -20.63 0.15 -4.61
C ARG A 9 -19.50 1.02 -4.10
N ARG A 10 -19.54 1.32 -2.80
CA ARG A 10 -18.36 1.71 -2.02
C ARG A 10 -17.29 0.73 -2.49
N LYS A 11 -16.44 1.12 -3.43
CA LYS A 11 -15.15 0.47 -3.58
C LYS A 11 -14.52 0.81 -2.26
N SER A 12 -14.70 -0.09 -1.27
CA SER A 12 -14.04 0.01 0.02
C SER A 12 -12.61 0.37 -0.32
N GLU A 13 -12.15 1.53 0.17
CA GLU A 13 -10.80 1.97 -0.10
C GLU A 13 -9.87 0.79 0.17
N PRO A 14 -8.93 0.49 -0.75
CA PRO A 14 -8.09 -0.68 -0.60
C PRO A 14 -7.44 -0.60 0.77
N SER A 15 -7.63 -1.64 1.58
CA SER A 15 -7.02 -1.72 2.91
C SER A 15 -5.51 -1.48 2.79
N ASP A 16 -4.88 -0.92 3.82
CA ASP A 16 -3.44 -0.58 3.77
C ASP A 16 -2.57 -1.78 3.39
N ARG A 17 -2.98 -2.98 3.78
CA ARG A 17 -2.39 -4.25 3.32
C ARG A 17 -2.46 -4.43 1.81
N GLN A 18 -3.62 -4.20 1.20
CA GLN A 18 -3.80 -4.34 -0.25
C GLN A 18 -3.00 -3.27 -1.01
N ARG A 19 -2.94 -2.04 -0.47
CA ARG A 19 -2.10 -0.96 -1.03
C ARG A 19 -0.62 -1.33 -1.01
N ALA A 20 -0.16 -1.97 0.07
CA ALA A 20 1.21 -2.45 0.18
C ALA A 20 1.51 -3.60 -0.78
N ILE A 21 0.60 -4.57 -0.92
CA ILE A 21 0.76 -5.68 -1.88
C ILE A 21 0.85 -5.14 -3.31
N ASP A 22 -0.04 -4.22 -3.69
CA ASP A 22 -0.04 -3.59 -5.02
C ASP A 22 1.27 -2.83 -5.29
N LEU A 23 1.76 -2.07 -4.29
CA LEU A 23 3.04 -1.38 -4.37
C LEU A 23 4.19 -2.34 -4.63
N ILE A 24 4.30 -3.43 -3.86
CA ILE A 24 5.38 -4.41 -4.03
C ILE A 24 5.26 -5.11 -5.39
N ALA A 25 4.06 -5.53 -5.78
CA ALA A 25 3.84 -6.18 -7.07
C ALA A 25 4.18 -5.29 -8.26
N ALA A 26 3.92 -3.98 -8.17
CA ALA A 26 4.34 -3.02 -9.19
C ALA A 26 5.86 -2.88 -9.26
N ILE A 27 6.55 -2.88 -8.12
CA ILE A 27 8.02 -2.82 -8.05
C ILE A 27 8.67 -4.09 -8.61
N ASP A 28 8.14 -5.28 -8.27
CA ASP A 28 8.63 -6.55 -8.81
C ASP A 28 8.47 -6.66 -10.33
N LYS A 29 7.52 -5.94 -10.92
CA LYS A 29 7.36 -5.82 -12.39
C LYS A 29 8.31 -4.80 -13.03
N GLY A 30 9.23 -4.21 -12.25
CA GLY A 30 10.17 -3.18 -12.70
C GLY A 30 9.64 -1.75 -12.59
N GLY A 31 8.51 -1.54 -11.92
CA GLY A 31 7.98 -0.20 -11.64
C GLY A 31 8.80 0.52 -10.56
N LEU A 32 8.97 1.84 -10.72
CA LEU A 32 9.62 2.67 -9.69
C LEU A 32 8.57 3.45 -8.90
N PRO A 33 8.70 3.53 -7.55
CA PRO A 33 7.80 4.33 -6.73
C PRO A 33 7.98 5.82 -7.07
N LEU A 34 6.97 6.42 -7.67
CA LEU A 34 7.01 7.83 -8.11
C LEU A 34 7.01 8.82 -6.93
N ASN A 35 6.69 8.39 -5.71
CA ASN A 35 6.58 9.28 -4.56
C ASN A 35 6.95 8.59 -3.24
N ALA A 36 8.06 9.02 -2.63
CA ALA A 36 8.53 8.56 -1.32
C ALA A 36 7.50 8.76 -0.19
N ALA A 37 6.78 9.88 -0.19
CA ALA A 37 5.77 10.16 0.83
C ALA A 37 4.61 9.14 0.75
N ARG A 38 4.23 8.72 -0.46
CA ARG A 38 3.21 7.68 -0.65
C ARG A 38 3.68 6.32 -0.15
N VAL A 39 4.95 5.97 -0.37
CA VAL A 39 5.52 4.73 0.19
C VAL A 39 5.53 4.78 1.72
N ASN A 40 5.90 5.91 2.32
CA ASN A 40 5.89 6.08 3.77
C ASN A 40 4.49 6.04 4.37
N ASP A 41 3.49 6.62 3.70
CA ASP A 41 2.08 6.54 4.09
C ASP A 41 1.59 5.09 4.16
N ILE A 42 1.86 4.31 3.10
CA ILE A 42 1.52 2.88 3.05
C ILE A 42 2.21 2.13 4.19
N ALA A 43 3.49 2.39 4.44
CA ALA A 43 4.21 1.77 5.55
C ALA A 43 3.57 2.09 6.91
N ARG A 44 3.17 3.34 7.15
CA ARG A 44 2.47 3.74 8.38
C ARG A 44 1.11 3.08 8.50
N GLY A 45 0.38 2.92 7.40
CA GLY A 45 -0.88 2.15 7.35
C GLY A 45 -0.71 0.67 7.73
N LEU A 46 0.48 0.09 7.54
CA LEU A 46 0.83 -1.24 8.03
C LEU A 46 1.29 -1.27 9.50
N GLY A 47 1.31 -0.13 10.19
CA GLY A 47 1.84 0.00 11.55
C GLY A 47 3.36 0.07 11.63
N LEU A 48 4.06 0.35 10.51
CA LEU A 48 5.51 0.52 10.51
C LEU A 48 5.90 1.96 10.82
N GLU A 49 6.86 2.13 11.73
CA GLU A 49 7.50 3.43 11.93
C GLU A 49 8.56 3.69 10.86
N VAL A 50 8.37 4.80 10.13
CA VAL A 50 9.25 5.23 9.04
C VAL A 50 9.59 6.71 9.17
N SER A 51 10.89 7.00 9.06
CA SER A 51 11.39 8.37 9.02
C SER A 51 11.10 9.00 7.67
N THR A 52 10.76 10.29 7.66
CA THR A 52 10.59 11.06 6.42
C THR A 52 11.89 11.19 5.62
N ARG A 53 13.04 10.95 6.26
CA ARG A 53 14.37 10.94 5.65
C ARG A 53 14.87 9.54 5.29
N ALA A 54 14.08 8.50 5.56
CA ALA A 54 14.46 7.13 5.20
C ALA A 54 14.58 7.00 3.68
N ARG A 55 15.57 6.22 3.22
CA ARG A 55 15.66 5.89 1.79
C ARG A 55 14.45 5.05 1.41
N VAL A 56 13.84 5.35 0.27
CA VAL A 56 12.61 4.66 -0.19
C VAL A 56 12.80 3.15 -0.26
N GLU A 57 13.98 2.68 -0.69
CA GLU A 57 14.31 1.26 -0.76
C GLU A 57 14.31 0.57 0.62
N ASP A 58 14.79 1.26 1.66
CA ASP A 58 14.71 0.74 3.03
C ASP A 58 13.26 0.58 3.48
N THR A 59 12.42 1.59 3.19
CA THR A 59 10.98 1.50 3.48
C THR A 59 10.33 0.35 2.71
N ILE A 60 10.66 0.14 1.44
CA ILE A 60 10.15 -0.99 0.64
C ILE A 60 10.55 -2.32 1.27
N ALA A 61 11.81 -2.47 1.68
CA ALA A 61 12.29 -3.69 2.34
C ALA A 61 11.53 -3.97 3.65
N ARG A 62 11.22 -2.93 4.44
CA ARG A 62 10.39 -3.06 5.66
C ARG A 62 8.96 -3.49 5.33
N ILE A 63 8.35 -2.90 4.30
CA ILE A 63 7.01 -3.30 3.83
C ILE A 63 6.99 -4.77 3.43
N ARG A 64 7.98 -5.25 2.66
CA ARG A 64 8.10 -6.68 2.29
C ARG A 64 8.13 -7.58 3.51
N ARG A 65 8.99 -7.27 4.50
CA ARG A 65 9.09 -8.03 5.76
C ARG A 65 7.80 -7.99 6.58
N ALA A 66 7.06 -6.88 6.56
CA ALA A 66 5.80 -6.78 7.26
C ALA A 66 4.72 -7.68 6.64
N LEU A 67 4.65 -7.70 5.30
CA LEU A 67 3.71 -8.56 4.58
C LEU A 67 4.03 -10.04 4.75
N ASP A 68 5.31 -10.41 4.74
CA ASP A 68 5.78 -11.77 5.01
C ASP A 68 5.35 -12.25 6.41
N ARG A 69 5.58 -11.44 7.46
CA ARG A 69 5.14 -11.76 8.83
C ARG A 69 3.63 -11.94 9.01
N GLN A 70 2.82 -11.32 8.15
CA GLN A 70 1.35 -11.43 8.18
C GLN A 70 0.81 -12.57 7.32
N ALA A 71 1.67 -13.25 6.55
CA ALA A 71 1.29 -14.40 5.74
C ALA A 71 1.37 -15.73 6.53
N PHE A 72 2.07 -15.72 7.66
CA PHE A 72 2.16 -16.81 8.64
C PHE A 72 1.25 -16.53 9.84
#